data_AF-A0A8W8JTS0-F1
#
_entry.id   AF-A0A8W8JTS0-F1
#
_cell.length_a   1.000
_cell.length_b   1.000
_cell.length_c   1.000
_cell.angle_alpha   90.00
_cell.angle_beta   90.00
_cell.angle_gamma   90.00
#
_symmetry.space_group_name_H-M   'P 1'
#
loop_
_entity.id
_entity.type
_entity.pdbx_description
1 polymer ?
#
loop_
_entity_poly.entity_id
_entity_poly.type
_entity_poly.pdbx_seq_one_letter_code
_entity_poly.pdbx_strand_id
1 'polypeptide(L)'
;MPYFEDTKAKEDARYYRGSDQRDHNGLCCVVTVVEGNHGFTKEDLSCVSSDRPDDLKCCSENKEEIVVASVVTITPTDGLEFAIDVPMRIFVPHLSIENDKEIKLKISIDGSKWTYPEKIAPTSNLNEINIPLVGTSLVKFNQLEIAVVSRPKRESHVIKNNGSNAAEIRPYNNENFIMRIPEGTFYRDICAHLKVDTGLASRVSTEPDFNHIRPATPLFGIEFDEYTQNDVTLDIQPNYIKKAGKTV
;
A
#
# COMPACT_ATOMS: atom_id res chain seq x y z
N MET A 1 -21.22 -47.41 -5.13
CA MET A 1 -20.04 -46.80 -4.49
C MET A 1 -20.22 -45.30 -4.61
N PRO A 2 -20.35 -44.54 -3.51
CA PRO A 2 -20.49 -43.10 -3.62
C PRO A 2 -19.14 -42.47 -3.97
N TYR A 3 -19.18 -41.48 -4.84
CA TYR A 3 -18.06 -40.60 -5.17
C TYR A 3 -17.61 -39.87 -3.89
N PHE A 4 -16.34 -40.04 -3.51
CA PHE A 4 -15.69 -39.12 -2.58
C PHE A 4 -15.37 -37.84 -3.36
N GLU A 5 -16.14 -36.78 -3.14
CA GLU A 5 -15.65 -35.42 -3.37
C GLU A 5 -14.50 -35.21 -2.39
N ASP A 6 -13.27 -35.23 -2.90
CA ASP A 6 -12.08 -34.82 -2.18
C ASP A 6 -12.13 -33.28 -2.05
N THR A 7 -12.90 -32.80 -1.08
CA THR A 7 -12.90 -31.40 -0.64
C THR A 7 -11.58 -31.14 0.07
N LYS A 8 -10.50 -30.99 -0.70
CA LYS A 8 -9.22 -30.49 -0.19
C LYS A 8 -9.47 -29.11 0.41
N ALA A 9 -9.46 -29.05 1.73
CA ALA A 9 -9.56 -27.82 2.48
C ALA A 9 -8.44 -26.88 2.00
N LYS A 10 -8.81 -25.68 1.59
CA LYS A 10 -7.87 -24.57 1.49
C LYS A 10 -7.36 -24.32 2.90
N GLU A 11 -6.11 -24.67 3.20
CA GLU A 11 -5.55 -24.42 4.53
C GLU A 11 -5.30 -22.91 4.68
N ASP A 12 -6.20 -22.24 5.41
CA ASP A 12 -5.98 -20.90 5.94
C ASP A 12 -5.52 -20.97 7.40
N ALA A 13 -4.31 -20.46 7.66
CA ALA A 13 -3.78 -20.32 9.01
C ALA A 13 -4.21 -18.96 9.59
N ARG A 14 -5.05 -19.01 10.63
CA ARG A 14 -5.51 -17.81 11.36
C ARG A 14 -4.67 -17.60 12.61
N TYR A 15 -4.05 -16.44 12.71
CA TYR A 15 -3.26 -16.02 13.86
C TYR A 15 -4.03 -14.99 14.67
N TYR A 16 -4.05 -15.18 15.99
CA TYR A 16 -4.76 -14.32 16.93
C TYR A 16 -3.76 -13.64 17.85
N ARG A 17 -4.10 -12.46 18.35
CA ARG A 17 -3.26 -11.71 19.29
C ARG A 17 -3.01 -12.52 20.57
N GLY A 18 -1.78 -12.45 21.08
CA GLY A 18 -1.40 -13.09 22.34
C GLY A 18 -2.06 -12.44 23.56
N SER A 19 -2.35 -13.24 24.59
CA SER A 19 -3.11 -12.87 25.81
C SER A 19 -2.46 -11.83 26.70
N ASP A 20 -1.18 -11.50 26.48
CA ASP A 20 -0.41 -10.61 27.36
C ASP A 20 -0.77 -9.12 27.18
N GLN A 21 -1.57 -8.80 26.17
CA GLN A 21 -2.21 -7.49 25.99
C GLN A 21 -3.65 -7.58 26.51
N ARG A 22 -3.86 -7.10 27.74
CA ARG A 22 -5.04 -7.33 28.61
C ARG A 22 -6.44 -6.98 28.06
N ASP A 23 -6.62 -6.56 26.80
CA ASP A 23 -7.94 -6.18 26.27
C ASP A 23 -8.25 -6.59 24.81
N HIS A 24 -7.43 -7.38 24.11
CA HIS A 24 -7.69 -7.66 22.68
C HIS A 24 -7.51 -9.13 22.26
N ASN A 25 -8.56 -9.95 22.44
CA ASN A 25 -8.77 -11.15 21.62
C ASN A 25 -9.17 -10.70 20.20
N GLY A 26 -8.19 -10.53 19.31
CA GLY A 26 -8.41 -10.06 17.94
C GLY A 26 -7.68 -10.92 16.92
N LEU A 27 -8.22 -10.99 15.71
CA LEU A 27 -7.50 -11.54 14.56
C LEU A 27 -6.26 -10.67 14.29
N CYS A 28 -5.09 -11.30 14.20
CA CYS A 28 -3.81 -10.64 13.92
C CYS A 28 -3.56 -10.62 12.41
N CYS A 29 -3.52 -11.82 11.81
CA CYS A 29 -3.33 -12.01 10.38
C CYS A 29 -3.96 -13.34 9.94
N VAL A 30 -4.25 -13.45 8.65
CA VAL A 30 -4.61 -14.72 8.00
C VAL A 30 -3.60 -14.99 6.90
N VAL A 31 -3.04 -16.19 6.91
CA VAL A 31 -2.07 -16.66 5.91
C VAL A 31 -2.67 -17.82 5.15
N THR A 32 -2.55 -17.81 3.83
CA THR A 32 -3.01 -18.90 2.97
C THR A 32 -2.02 -19.09 1.83
N VAL A 33 -1.87 -20.32 1.34
CA VAL A 33 -1.07 -20.66 0.16
C VAL A 33 -1.98 -20.96 -1.01
N VAL A 34 -1.60 -20.50 -2.21
CA VAL A 34 -2.38 -20.76 -3.42
C VAL A 34 -2.20 -22.23 -3.82
N GLU A 35 -3.27 -23.02 -3.64
CA GLU A 35 -3.54 -24.38 -4.14
C GLU A 35 -2.35 -25.37 -4.27
N GLY A 36 -2.43 -26.46 -3.49
CA GLY A 36 -1.54 -27.62 -3.57
C GLY A 36 -1.03 -28.04 -2.20
N ASN A 37 -0.74 -29.33 -2.00
CA ASN A 37 -0.11 -29.86 -0.76
C ASN A 37 1.36 -29.44 -0.71
N HIS A 38 1.62 -28.14 -0.57
CA HIS A 38 2.97 -27.56 -0.55
C HIS A 38 3.56 -27.46 0.86
N GLY A 39 2.92 -28.09 1.86
CA GLY A 39 3.55 -28.34 3.16
C GLY A 39 3.65 -27.13 4.08
N PHE A 40 2.78 -26.13 3.94
CA PHE A 40 2.64 -25.04 4.91
C PHE A 40 1.68 -25.44 6.01
N THR A 41 2.12 -25.40 7.26
CA THR A 41 1.24 -25.49 8.43
C THR A 41 1.30 -24.21 9.26
N LYS A 42 0.32 -24.04 10.14
CA LYS A 42 0.24 -22.85 11.01
C LYS A 42 1.45 -22.71 11.93
N GLU A 43 2.11 -23.82 12.25
CA GLU A 43 3.26 -23.87 13.16
C GLU A 43 4.56 -23.34 12.52
N ASP A 44 4.61 -23.27 11.19
CA ASP A 44 5.80 -22.82 10.45
C ASP A 44 6.09 -21.34 10.64
N LEU A 45 5.07 -20.54 11.00
CA LEU A 45 5.21 -19.10 11.20
C LEU A 45 4.73 -18.67 12.59
N SER A 46 5.38 -17.63 13.10
CA SER A 46 4.89 -16.80 14.18
C SER A 46 4.35 -15.49 13.59
N CYS A 47 3.21 -15.02 14.10
CA CYS A 47 2.60 -13.75 13.70
C CYS A 47 2.26 -12.94 14.97
N VAL A 48 2.97 -11.83 15.16
CA VAL A 48 2.86 -10.96 16.35
C VAL A 48 2.40 -9.57 15.92
N SER A 49 1.45 -8.99 16.65
CA SER A 49 0.98 -7.62 16.42
C SER A 49 1.50 -6.65 17.48
N SER A 50 1.90 -5.45 17.06
CA SER A 50 2.28 -4.35 17.94
C SER A 50 1.46 -3.09 17.68
N ASP A 51 1.03 -2.46 18.77
CA ASP A 51 0.37 -1.15 18.80
C ASP A 51 1.29 -0.09 19.46
N ARG A 52 2.59 -0.39 19.61
CA ARG A 52 3.53 0.53 20.26
C ARG A 52 3.72 1.79 19.40
N PRO A 53 3.71 2.99 20.00
CA PRO A 53 3.85 4.25 19.26
C PRO A 53 5.10 4.35 18.38
N ASP A 54 6.20 3.72 18.78
CA ASP A 54 7.45 3.77 18.01
C ASP A 54 7.37 2.90 16.75
N ASP A 55 6.79 1.70 16.84
CA ASP A 55 6.56 0.81 15.69
C ASP A 55 5.60 1.46 14.67
N LEU A 56 4.56 2.16 15.18
CA LEU A 56 3.61 2.92 14.35
C LEU A 56 4.25 4.12 13.66
N LYS A 57 5.25 4.76 14.27
CA LYS A 57 6.00 5.86 13.64
C LYS A 57 6.97 5.38 12.58
N CYS A 58 7.66 4.26 12.82
CA CYS A 58 8.64 3.70 11.89
C CYS A 58 8.04 3.34 10.54
N CYS A 59 6.76 2.98 10.48
CA CYS A 59 6.09 2.62 9.23
C CYS A 59 5.49 3.80 8.44
N SER A 60 5.43 5.01 9.00
CA SER A 60 4.80 6.18 8.36
C SER A 60 5.76 7.36 8.20
N GLU A 61 6.49 7.41 7.07
CA GLU A 61 7.27 8.59 6.67
C GLU A 61 6.37 9.72 6.09
N ASN A 62 5.12 9.41 5.73
CA ASN A 62 4.18 10.33 5.10
C ASN A 62 3.17 10.87 6.13
N LYS A 63 3.15 12.18 6.33
CA LYS A 63 2.27 12.84 7.32
C LYS A 63 0.77 12.72 7.01
N GLU A 64 0.40 12.38 5.78
CA GLU A 64 -1.00 12.12 5.41
C GLU A 64 -1.45 10.68 5.72
N GLU A 65 -0.53 9.80 6.09
CA GLU A 65 -0.81 8.41 6.40
C GLU A 65 -1.10 8.23 7.89
N ILE A 66 -2.22 7.57 8.17
CA ILE A 66 -2.61 7.17 9.52
C ILE A 66 -2.62 5.65 9.55
N VAL A 67 -1.90 5.06 10.49
CA VAL A 67 -1.93 3.61 10.71
C VAL A 67 -3.31 3.20 11.25
N VAL A 68 -3.99 2.26 10.58
CA VAL A 68 -5.37 1.84 10.86
C VAL A 68 -5.50 0.35 11.22
N ALA A 69 -4.37 -0.28 11.47
CA ALA A 69 -4.27 -1.62 12.05
C ALA A 69 -2.96 -1.71 12.85
N SER A 70 -2.84 -2.68 13.76
CA SER A 70 -1.56 -2.97 14.40
C SER A 70 -0.50 -3.32 13.35
N VAL A 71 0.76 -2.98 13.64
CA VAL A 71 1.88 -3.46 12.84
C VAL A 71 2.02 -4.95 13.11
N VAL A 72 2.04 -5.75 12.05
CA VAL A 72 2.14 -7.21 12.12
C VAL A 72 3.55 -7.63 11.73
N THR A 73 4.22 -8.36 12.60
CA THR A 73 5.52 -9.00 12.30
C THR A 73 5.30 -10.50 12.13
N ILE A 74 5.77 -11.02 11.02
CA ILE A 74 5.71 -12.44 10.65
C ILE A 74 7.13 -12.96 10.51
N THR A 75 7.44 -14.03 11.23
CA THR A 75 8.74 -14.68 11.20
C THR A 75 8.57 -16.21 11.14
N PRO A 76 9.33 -16.93 10.31
CA PRO A 76 9.43 -18.38 10.40
C PRO A 76 9.90 -18.84 11.79
N THR A 77 9.27 -19.90 12.29
CA THR A 77 9.46 -20.39 13.66
C THR A 77 10.82 -21.04 13.87
N ASP A 78 11.41 -21.62 12.81
CA ASP A 78 12.75 -22.22 12.83
C ASP A 78 13.88 -21.17 12.77
N GLY A 79 13.54 -19.90 12.52
CA GLY A 79 14.49 -18.80 12.39
C GLY A 79 15.29 -18.80 11.07
N LEU A 80 14.93 -19.65 10.10
CA LEU A 80 15.54 -19.72 8.78
C LEU A 80 14.70 -18.97 7.74
N GLU A 81 15.23 -18.72 6.54
CA GLU A 81 14.45 -18.09 5.47
C GLU A 81 13.20 -18.92 5.16
N PHE A 82 12.03 -18.29 5.27
CA PHE A 82 10.80 -18.89 4.77
C PHE A 82 10.80 -18.75 3.25
N ALA A 83 10.72 -19.87 2.52
CA ALA A 83 10.66 -19.88 1.08
C ALA A 83 9.73 -20.99 0.59
N ILE A 84 8.80 -20.63 -0.31
CA ILE A 84 7.88 -21.58 -0.95
C ILE A 84 7.78 -21.30 -2.45
N ASP A 85 7.59 -22.36 -3.24
CA ASP A 85 7.54 -22.27 -4.71
C ASP A 85 6.25 -21.63 -5.25
N VAL A 86 5.23 -21.48 -4.39
CA VAL A 86 3.94 -20.87 -4.72
C VAL A 86 3.71 -19.61 -3.89
N PRO A 87 3.02 -18.57 -4.39
CA PRO A 87 2.81 -17.36 -3.62
C PRO A 87 1.95 -17.61 -2.36
N MET A 88 2.50 -17.23 -1.20
CA MET A 88 1.75 -17.05 0.03
C MET A 88 0.94 -15.78 -0.07
N ARG A 89 -0.29 -15.80 0.42
CA ARG A 89 -1.17 -14.64 0.56
C ARG A 89 -1.36 -14.34 2.03
N ILE A 90 -1.11 -13.09 2.40
CA ILE A 90 -1.17 -12.63 3.79
C ILE A 90 -2.20 -11.53 3.86
N PHE A 91 -3.16 -11.66 4.77
CA PHE A 91 -4.25 -10.72 4.96
C PHE A 91 -4.22 -10.17 6.39
N VAL A 92 -4.34 -8.85 6.50
CA VAL A 92 -4.38 -8.13 7.78
C VAL A 92 -5.74 -7.44 7.92
N PRO A 93 -6.42 -7.60 9.07
CA PRO A 93 -7.65 -6.89 9.35
C PRO A 93 -7.39 -5.41 9.60
N HIS A 94 -8.30 -4.57 9.14
CA HIS A 94 -8.21 -3.14 9.35
C HIS A 94 -9.54 -2.54 9.80
N LEU A 95 -9.45 -1.37 10.44
CA LEU A 95 -10.64 -0.61 10.81
C LEU A 95 -11.34 -0.04 9.58
N SER A 96 -12.66 0.13 9.67
CA SER A 96 -13.42 0.89 8.68
C SER A 96 -12.87 2.32 8.59
N ILE A 97 -12.74 2.83 7.37
CA ILE A 97 -12.22 4.17 7.10
C ILE A 97 -13.29 5.03 6.44
N GLU A 98 -13.08 6.35 6.48
CA GLU A 98 -13.91 7.33 5.80
C GLU A 98 -13.87 7.13 4.27
N ASN A 99 -14.97 7.48 3.59
CA ASN A 99 -15.16 7.21 2.16
C ASN A 99 -14.21 8.00 1.24
N ASP A 100 -13.61 9.08 1.72
CA ASP A 100 -12.62 9.90 1.01
C ASP A 100 -11.19 9.38 1.17
N LYS A 101 -10.99 8.33 1.99
CA LYS A 101 -9.71 7.66 2.20
C LYS A 101 -9.62 6.35 1.45
N GLU A 102 -8.40 5.90 1.23
CA GLU A 102 -8.06 4.58 0.71
C GLU A 102 -7.16 3.83 1.70
N ILE A 103 -7.28 2.50 1.69
CA ILE A 103 -6.38 1.60 2.43
C ILE A 103 -5.19 1.22 1.55
N LYS A 104 -3.99 1.43 2.10
CA LYS A 104 -2.74 0.91 1.56
C LYS A 104 -2.11 -0.07 2.56
N LEU A 105 -1.46 -1.08 1.99
CA LEU A 105 -0.63 -2.01 2.72
C LEU A 105 0.83 -1.61 2.47
N LYS A 106 1.64 -1.62 3.52
CA LYS A 106 3.08 -1.37 3.46
C LYS A 106 3.80 -2.58 4.02
N ILE A 107 4.92 -2.94 3.41
CA ILE A 107 5.78 -4.02 3.91
C ILE A 107 7.24 -3.57 4.06
N SER A 108 7.89 -4.13 5.07
CA SER A 108 9.34 -4.13 5.26
C SER A 108 9.77 -5.59 5.31
N ILE A 109 10.69 -5.99 4.43
CA ILE A 109 11.24 -7.36 4.41
C ILE A 109 12.66 -7.26 4.95
N ASP A 110 12.97 -8.05 5.97
CA ASP A 110 14.31 -8.13 6.57
C ASP A 110 14.84 -6.77 7.05
N GLY A 111 13.94 -5.90 7.55
CA GLY A 111 14.27 -4.55 8.01
C GLY A 111 14.58 -3.56 6.88
N SER A 112 14.20 -3.89 5.64
CA SER A 112 14.33 -2.97 4.51
C SER A 112 13.47 -1.72 4.69
N LYS A 113 13.68 -0.75 3.79
CA LYS A 113 12.75 0.37 3.68
C LYS A 113 11.32 -0.13 3.42
N TRP A 114 10.33 0.55 4.00
CA TRP A 114 8.91 0.29 3.75
C TRP A 114 8.54 0.54 2.29
N THR A 115 7.88 -0.42 1.67
CA THR A 115 7.40 -0.38 0.28
C THR A 115 5.92 -0.68 0.20
N TYR A 116 5.27 -0.30 -0.90
CA TYR A 116 3.88 -0.64 -1.19
C TYR A 116 3.86 -1.84 -2.12
N PRO A 117 3.52 -3.05 -1.65
CA PRO A 117 3.46 -4.20 -2.53
C PRO A 117 2.14 -4.21 -3.31
N GLU A 118 2.02 -5.15 -4.24
CA GLU A 118 0.75 -5.40 -4.92
C GLU A 118 -0.34 -5.75 -3.88
N LYS A 119 -1.45 -5.01 -3.96
CA LYS A 119 -2.61 -5.20 -3.10
C LYS A 119 -3.50 -6.28 -3.71
N ILE A 120 -3.78 -7.32 -2.94
CA ILE A 120 -4.72 -8.37 -3.32
C ILE A 120 -6.00 -8.30 -2.48
N ALA A 121 -7.12 -8.68 -3.09
CA ALA A 121 -8.40 -8.81 -2.40
C ALA A 121 -8.50 -10.18 -1.71
N PRO A 122 -9.18 -10.27 -0.55
CA PRO A 122 -9.50 -11.55 0.07
C PRO A 122 -10.32 -12.43 -0.89
N THR A 123 -10.03 -13.73 -0.89
CA THR A 123 -10.85 -14.71 -1.62
C THR A 123 -12.24 -14.84 -0.97
N SER A 124 -13.24 -15.29 -1.73
CA SER A 124 -14.62 -15.51 -1.26
C SER A 124 -14.72 -16.20 0.11
N ASN A 125 -13.84 -17.17 0.38
CA ASN A 125 -13.83 -17.97 1.60
C ASN A 125 -13.40 -17.18 2.85
N LEU A 126 -12.65 -16.08 2.65
CA LEU A 126 -12.25 -15.17 3.73
C LEU A 126 -13.29 -14.06 3.97
N ASN A 127 -14.28 -13.90 3.08
CA ASN A 127 -15.37 -12.94 3.29
C ASN A 127 -16.30 -13.35 4.44
N GLU A 128 -16.27 -14.62 4.85
CA GLU A 128 -17.01 -15.12 6.03
C GLU A 128 -16.48 -14.55 7.35
N ILE A 129 -15.26 -14.01 7.38
CA ILE A 129 -14.63 -13.44 8.58
C ILE A 129 -15.34 -12.14 9.03
N ASN A 130 -16.22 -11.56 8.20
CA ASN A 130 -17.02 -10.36 8.50
C ASN A 130 -16.21 -9.18 9.08
N ILE A 131 -14.93 -9.11 8.73
CA ILE A 131 -14.00 -8.04 9.07
C ILE A 131 -13.30 -7.63 7.76
N PRO A 132 -13.15 -6.33 7.47
CA PRO A 132 -12.40 -5.87 6.31
C PRO A 132 -10.95 -6.37 6.35
N LEU A 133 -10.53 -7.03 5.28
CA LEU A 133 -9.18 -7.55 5.11
C LEU A 133 -8.50 -6.87 3.91
N VAL A 134 -7.22 -6.58 4.07
CA VAL A 134 -6.33 -6.20 2.96
C VAL A 134 -5.14 -7.14 2.96
N GLY A 135 -4.69 -7.56 1.78
CA GLY A 135 -3.57 -8.48 1.70
C GLY A 135 -2.55 -8.16 0.63
N THR A 136 -1.47 -8.92 0.68
CA THR A 136 -0.40 -8.97 -0.31
C THR A 136 0.06 -10.41 -0.53
N SER A 137 0.93 -10.62 -1.52
CA SER A 137 1.48 -11.93 -1.83
C SER A 137 3.00 -11.92 -1.89
N LEU A 138 3.63 -12.94 -1.29
CA LEU A 138 5.07 -13.09 -1.19
C LEU A 138 5.46 -14.56 -1.34
N VAL A 139 6.69 -14.81 -1.77
CA VAL A 139 7.25 -16.17 -1.93
C VAL A 139 8.39 -16.47 -0.98
N LYS A 140 9.05 -15.43 -0.43
CA LYS A 140 10.18 -15.57 0.49
C LYS A 140 10.36 -14.38 1.43
N PHE A 141 10.84 -14.65 2.65
CA PHE A 141 11.25 -13.65 3.64
C PHE A 141 11.95 -14.33 4.85
N ASN A 142 12.85 -13.63 5.54
CA ASN A 142 13.31 -14.06 6.88
C ASN A 142 12.49 -13.37 7.98
N GLN A 143 12.11 -12.12 7.74
CA GLN A 143 11.19 -11.37 8.56
C GLN A 143 10.34 -10.48 7.66
N LEU A 144 9.05 -10.44 7.94
CA LEU A 144 8.11 -9.57 7.26
C LEU A 144 7.41 -8.70 8.29
N GLU A 145 7.47 -7.39 8.10
CA GLU A 145 6.65 -6.43 8.83
C GLU A 145 5.60 -5.87 7.89
N ILE A 146 4.35 -5.80 8.35
CA ILE A 146 3.21 -5.31 7.60
C ILE A 146 2.54 -4.20 8.39
N ALA A 147 2.29 -3.07 7.73
CA ALA A 147 1.47 -1.99 8.26
C ALA A 147 0.30 -1.74 7.31
N VAL A 148 -0.87 -1.47 7.89
CA VAL A 148 -2.03 -1.01 7.12
C VAL A 148 -2.26 0.46 7.43
N VAL A 149 -2.18 1.29 6.41
CA VAL A 149 -2.37 2.74 6.53
C VAL A 149 -3.59 3.19 5.75
N SER A 150 -4.29 4.18 6.29
CA SER A 150 -5.27 4.97 5.57
C SER A 150 -4.62 6.27 5.11
N ARG A 151 -4.98 6.70 3.91
CA ARG A 151 -4.55 7.99 3.34
C ARG A 151 -5.64 8.54 2.44
N PRO A 152 -5.63 9.84 2.10
CA PRO A 152 -6.58 10.39 1.12
C PRO A 152 -6.48 9.65 -0.23
N LYS A 153 -7.61 9.47 -0.91
CA LYS A 153 -7.65 8.86 -2.25
C LYS A 153 -6.78 9.63 -3.23
N ARG A 154 -6.01 8.88 -4.04
CA ARG A 154 -5.16 9.39 -5.12
C ARG A 154 -5.65 8.84 -6.45
N GLU A 155 -5.54 9.66 -7.49
CA GLU A 155 -5.79 9.28 -8.87
C GLU A 155 -4.52 8.68 -9.47
N SER A 156 -4.63 7.49 -10.06
CA SER A 156 -3.49 6.77 -10.64
C SER A 156 -3.40 7.02 -12.14
N HIS A 157 -2.21 7.39 -12.61
CA HIS A 157 -1.91 7.70 -14.00
C HIS A 157 -0.71 6.89 -14.48
N VAL A 158 -0.91 6.09 -15.53
CA VAL A 158 0.20 5.37 -16.16
C VAL A 158 0.96 6.32 -17.07
N ILE A 159 2.22 6.55 -16.72
CA ILE A 159 3.19 7.27 -17.52
C ILE A 159 3.93 6.23 -18.35
N LYS A 160 3.75 6.28 -19.66
CA LYS A 160 4.54 5.44 -20.58
C LYS A 160 6.00 5.85 -20.55
N ASN A 161 6.90 4.91 -20.86
CA ASN A 161 8.31 5.19 -21.10
C ASN A 161 8.44 6.47 -21.95
N ASN A 162 9.08 7.48 -21.36
CA ASN A 162 9.14 8.82 -21.89
C ASN A 162 10.58 9.22 -22.25
N GLY A 163 11.44 8.22 -22.48
CA GLY A 163 12.84 8.42 -22.84
C GLY A 163 13.08 9.21 -24.14
N SER A 164 12.06 9.40 -24.97
CA SER A 164 12.16 10.14 -26.23
C SER A 164 11.03 11.14 -26.48
N ASN A 165 10.04 11.22 -25.59
CA ASN A 165 8.92 12.15 -25.71
C ASN A 165 8.48 12.57 -24.31
N ALA A 166 8.15 13.85 -24.12
CA ALA A 166 7.53 14.31 -22.90
C ALA A 166 6.14 13.66 -22.70
N ALA A 167 5.69 13.58 -21.44
CA ALA A 167 4.35 13.09 -21.09
C ALA A 167 3.55 14.18 -20.38
N GLU A 168 2.23 14.17 -20.56
CA GLU A 168 1.30 15.05 -19.82
C GLU A 168 0.28 14.20 -19.06
N ILE A 169 0.03 14.57 -17.81
CA ILE A 169 -1.04 14.03 -16.96
C ILE A 169 -2.04 15.15 -16.68
N ARG A 170 -3.33 14.82 -16.85
CA ARG A 170 -4.48 15.70 -16.58
C ARG A 170 -5.39 15.01 -15.57
N PRO A 171 -5.45 15.49 -14.32
CA PRO A 171 -6.27 14.85 -13.30
C PRO A 171 -7.75 15.05 -13.58
N TYR A 172 -8.55 14.00 -13.43
CA TYR A 172 -10.00 14.07 -13.67
C TYR A 172 -10.71 15.07 -12.75
N ASN A 173 -10.22 15.22 -11.52
CA ASN A 173 -10.83 16.10 -10.53
C ASN A 173 -10.48 17.59 -10.72
N ASN A 174 -9.56 17.91 -11.64
CA ASN A 174 -9.19 19.28 -11.97
C ASN A 174 -8.54 19.36 -13.35
N GLU A 175 -9.36 19.51 -14.40
CA GLU A 175 -8.93 19.63 -15.79
C GLU A 175 -7.98 20.82 -16.05
N ASN A 176 -7.98 21.81 -15.15
CA ASN A 176 -7.12 22.99 -15.26
C ASN A 176 -5.73 22.75 -14.65
N PHE A 177 -5.51 21.62 -14.00
CA PHE A 177 -4.19 21.20 -13.55
C PHE A 177 -3.54 20.33 -14.64
N ILE A 178 -2.32 20.70 -15.05
CA ILE A 178 -1.53 19.90 -15.99
C ILE A 178 -0.20 19.61 -15.33
N MET A 179 0.16 18.33 -15.28
CA MET A 179 1.49 17.88 -14.88
C MET A 179 2.25 17.43 -16.12
N ARG A 180 3.36 18.08 -16.41
CA ARG A 180 4.26 17.78 -17.53
C ARG A 180 5.49 17.08 -17.01
N ILE A 181 5.80 15.96 -17.64
CA ILE A 181 6.94 15.12 -17.34
C ILE A 181 7.93 15.28 -18.49
N PRO A 182 9.10 15.90 -18.26
CA PRO A 182 10.12 16.09 -19.29
C PRO A 182 10.54 14.77 -19.91
N GLU A 183 10.93 14.80 -21.18
CA GLU A 183 11.53 13.64 -21.84
C GLU A 183 12.78 13.16 -21.07
N GLY A 184 13.05 11.85 -21.08
CA GLY A 184 14.20 11.26 -20.38
C GLY A 184 14.03 11.07 -18.87
N THR A 185 12.84 11.33 -18.31
CA THR A 185 12.57 11.17 -16.87
C THR A 185 12.41 9.69 -16.47
N PHE A 186 11.66 8.91 -17.24
CA PHE A 186 11.34 7.51 -16.98
C PHE A 186 11.61 6.64 -18.21
N TYR A 187 12.51 5.67 -18.07
CA TYR A 187 12.89 4.71 -19.13
C TYR A 187 12.06 3.41 -19.12
N ARG A 188 11.01 3.38 -18.29
CA ARG A 188 10.02 2.32 -18.19
C ARG A 188 8.66 2.92 -17.90
N ASP A 189 7.60 2.14 -18.12
CA ASP A 189 6.27 2.52 -17.70
C ASP A 189 6.24 2.62 -16.16
N ILE A 190 5.66 3.69 -15.63
CA ILE A 190 5.53 3.93 -14.19
C ILE A 190 4.14 4.48 -13.88
N CYS A 191 3.57 4.14 -12.73
CA CYS A 191 2.34 4.78 -12.27
C CYS A 191 2.67 5.98 -11.37
N ALA A 192 2.02 7.12 -11.62
CA ALA A 192 1.97 8.24 -10.70
C ALA A 192 0.61 8.26 -9.97
N HIS A 193 0.65 8.41 -8.66
CA HIS A 193 -0.50 8.58 -7.79
C HIS A 193 -0.58 10.02 -7.34
N LEU A 194 -1.65 10.71 -7.75
CA LEU A 194 -1.81 12.14 -7.57
C LEU A 194 -3.04 12.49 -6.73
N LYS A 195 -2.85 13.39 -5.78
CA LYS A 195 -3.90 14.05 -5.00
C LYS A 195 -3.88 15.55 -5.32
N VAL A 196 -4.83 16.01 -6.12
CA VAL A 196 -5.07 17.45 -6.30
C VAL A 196 -6.04 17.91 -5.21
N ASP A 197 -5.52 18.60 -4.20
CA ASP A 197 -6.32 19.22 -3.15
C ASP A 197 -6.17 20.75 -3.11
N THR A 198 -6.96 21.40 -2.25
CA THR A 198 -6.88 22.86 -2.06
C THR A 198 -5.51 23.30 -1.55
N GLY A 199 -4.78 22.43 -0.84
CA GLY A 199 -3.43 22.70 -0.37
C GLY A 199 -2.40 22.75 -1.51
N LEU A 200 -2.44 21.78 -2.42
CA LEU A 200 -1.62 21.77 -3.64
C LEU A 200 -2.01 22.96 -4.51
N ALA A 201 -3.29 23.14 -4.82
CA ALA A 201 -3.78 24.24 -5.65
C ALA A 201 -3.43 25.62 -5.08
N SER A 202 -3.59 25.82 -3.76
CA SER A 202 -3.22 27.07 -3.10
C SER A 202 -1.73 27.36 -3.26
N ARG A 203 -0.84 26.38 -3.04
CA ARG A 203 0.61 26.57 -3.18
C ARG A 203 1.03 26.85 -4.61
N VAL A 204 0.46 26.09 -5.56
CA VAL A 204 0.64 26.30 -7.01
C VAL A 204 0.28 27.74 -7.38
N SER A 205 -0.79 28.29 -6.79
CA SER A 205 -1.26 29.65 -7.10
C SER A 205 -0.48 30.78 -6.41
N THR A 206 0.25 30.49 -5.34
CA THR A 206 0.93 31.51 -4.51
C THR A 206 2.42 31.64 -4.80
N GLU A 207 3.03 30.68 -5.49
CA GLU A 207 4.46 30.67 -5.80
C GLU A 207 4.69 31.02 -7.29
N PRO A 208 5.30 32.17 -7.60
CA PRO A 208 5.49 32.61 -8.99
C PRO A 208 6.44 31.72 -9.82
N ASP A 209 7.24 30.85 -9.17
CA ASP A 209 8.22 29.96 -9.79
C ASP A 209 7.82 28.46 -9.70
N PHE A 210 6.53 28.15 -9.55
CA PHE A 210 6.04 26.78 -9.30
C PHE A 210 6.24 25.78 -10.46
N ASN A 211 6.86 26.19 -11.57
CA ASN A 211 7.06 25.39 -12.78
C ASN A 211 8.13 24.28 -12.66
N HIS A 212 8.71 24.06 -11.48
CA HIS A 212 9.82 23.10 -11.29
C HIS A 212 9.75 22.38 -9.94
N ILE A 213 8.69 21.58 -9.71
CA ILE A 213 8.63 20.76 -8.49
C ILE A 213 9.55 19.56 -8.65
N ARG A 214 10.38 19.33 -7.61
CA ARG A 214 11.09 18.08 -7.42
C ARG A 214 10.34 17.19 -6.43
N PRO A 215 9.49 16.24 -6.87
CA PRO A 215 8.94 15.23 -5.97
C PRO A 215 10.03 14.24 -5.54
N ALA A 216 10.92 14.68 -4.65
CA ALA A 216 11.85 13.82 -3.94
C ALA A 216 11.17 13.08 -2.77
N THR A 217 9.90 13.41 -2.48
CA THR A 217 9.18 12.89 -1.31
C THR A 217 7.65 12.96 -1.55
N PRO A 218 6.84 12.02 -1.03
CA PRO A 218 5.36 12.00 -1.16
C PRO A 218 4.61 13.24 -0.63
N LEU A 219 5.34 14.22 -0.09
CA LEU A 219 4.85 15.39 0.63
C LEU A 219 4.04 16.37 -0.23
N PHE A 220 4.04 16.20 -1.56
CA PHE A 220 3.35 17.08 -2.50
C PHE A 220 2.06 16.48 -3.09
N GLY A 221 1.57 15.38 -2.50
CA GLY A 221 0.40 14.68 -3.03
C GLY A 221 0.67 13.93 -4.34
N ILE A 222 1.93 13.87 -4.79
CA ILE A 222 2.40 13.09 -5.94
C ILE A 222 3.32 12.00 -5.43
N GLU A 223 3.08 10.77 -5.86
CA GLU A 223 3.87 9.59 -5.52
C GLU A 223 4.04 8.72 -6.76
N PHE A 224 5.17 8.05 -6.90
CA PHE A 224 5.40 7.09 -7.97
C PHE A 224 5.45 5.68 -7.38
N ASP A 225 5.06 4.66 -8.15
CA ASP A 225 5.10 3.25 -7.73
C ASP A 225 6.49 2.79 -7.27
N GLU A 226 7.53 3.47 -7.76
CA GLU A 226 8.90 3.18 -7.40
C GLU A 226 9.50 4.34 -6.64
N TYR A 227 10.23 4.01 -5.56
CA TYR A 227 11.04 4.98 -4.85
C TYR A 227 12.15 5.47 -5.78
N THR A 228 11.94 6.60 -6.44
CA THR A 228 12.97 7.24 -7.23
C THR A 228 13.98 7.86 -6.27
N GLN A 229 15.18 7.27 -6.17
CA GLN A 229 16.29 7.89 -5.41
C GLN A 229 16.75 9.21 -6.04
N ASN A 230 16.34 9.47 -7.28
CA ASN A 230 16.64 10.68 -8.01
C ASN A 230 15.49 11.68 -7.88
N ASP A 231 15.85 12.96 -7.77
CA ASP A 231 14.92 14.07 -7.95
C ASP A 231 14.28 13.95 -9.34
N VAL A 232 13.00 13.58 -9.40
CA VAL A 232 12.19 13.77 -10.59
C VAL A 232 11.87 15.26 -10.66
N THR A 233 11.96 15.91 -11.83
CA THR A 233 11.52 17.30 -11.99
C THR A 233 10.27 17.33 -12.86
N LEU A 234 9.21 17.96 -12.37
CA LEU A 234 7.92 18.09 -13.08
C LEU A 234 7.57 19.56 -13.25
N ASP A 235 7.01 19.89 -14.41
CA ASP A 235 6.38 21.20 -14.65
C ASP A 235 4.89 21.11 -14.38
N ILE A 236 4.42 21.82 -13.36
CA ILE A 236 3.01 21.83 -12.96
C ILE A 236 2.40 23.16 -13.33
N GLN A 237 1.60 23.17 -14.39
CA GLN A 237 0.95 24.37 -14.87
C GLN A 237 -0.46 24.49 -14.28
N PRO A 238 -0.73 25.52 -13.45
CA PRO A 238 -2.09 25.92 -13.14
C PRO A 238 -2.66 26.69 -14.33
N ASN A 239 -3.31 26.00 -15.27
CA ASN A 239 -4.34 26.72 -16.01
C ASN A 239 -5.42 27.08 -14.99
N TYR A 240 -5.99 28.29 -15.09
CA TYR A 240 -6.88 28.93 -14.12
C TYR A 240 -7.51 27.98 -13.08
N ILE A 241 -6.97 27.97 -11.85
CA ILE A 241 -7.68 27.42 -10.71
C ILE A 241 -8.93 28.27 -10.56
N LYS A 242 -10.08 27.82 -11.08
CA LYS A 242 -11.37 28.30 -10.55
C LYS A 242 -11.31 27.97 -9.08
N LYS A 243 -11.19 28.99 -8.22
CA LYS A 243 -11.25 28.85 -6.77
C LYS A 243 -12.39 27.89 -6.44
N ALA A 244 -12.07 26.65 -6.10
CA ALA A 244 -13.03 25.71 -5.57
C ALA A 244 -13.42 26.29 -4.20
N GLY A 245 -14.52 27.03 -4.15
CA GLY A 245 -14.98 27.69 -2.94
C GLY A 245 -15.56 29.10 -3.12
N LYS A 246 -16.58 29.24 -3.97
CA LYS A 246 -17.74 30.09 -3.64
C LYS A 246 -18.99 29.26 -3.91
N THR A 247 -19.26 28.32 -3.00
CA THR A 247 -20.64 27.92 -2.75
C THR A 247 -21.29 29.07 -1.97
N VAL A 248 -22.34 29.61 -2.56
CA VAL A 248 -23.31 30.51 -1.91
C VAL A 248 -24.08 29.71 -0.86
#